data_AF-A0A7G5GWG3-F1
#
_entry.id   AF-A0A7G5GWG3-F1
#
_cell.length_a   1.000
_cell.length_b   1.000
_cell.length_c   1.000
_cell.angle_alpha   90.00
_cell.angle_beta   90.00
_cell.angle_gamma   90.00
#
_symmetry.space_group_name_H-M   'P 1'
#
loop_
_entity.id
_entity.type
_entity.pdbx_description
1 polymer ?
#
loop_
_entity_poly.entity_id
_entity_poly.type
_entity_poly.pdbx_seq_one_letter_code
_entity_poly.pdbx_strand_id
1 'polypeptide(L)'
;MNYPRYQSFFNADWTPIPIKVLRSRNPALVLCFLQEAFKADNYSPALTNERLVGNLADFLEIWGDADDDSLISVMMSYDEKATKLIKDWVREGYLTLYTNDQGDDLHSLTPDMETVLGWVASLMQKRSFVGTESRFLDIVQKLRELVPNTADCPAHQVH
;
A
#
# COMPACT_ATOMS: atom_id res chain seq x y z
N MET A 1 17.45 0.45 29.08
CA MET A 1 16.96 1.83 28.80
C MET A 1 15.52 1.76 28.33
N ASN A 2 14.62 2.53 28.94
CA ASN A 2 13.23 2.69 28.48
C ASN A 2 13.18 3.94 27.60
N TYR A 3 12.81 3.80 26.33
CA TYR A 3 12.74 4.93 25.39
C TYR A 3 11.27 5.27 25.10
N PRO A 4 10.59 5.98 26.02
CA PRO A 4 9.15 6.23 25.94
C PRO A 4 8.74 7.00 24.67
N ARG A 5 9.68 7.74 24.06
CA ARG A 5 9.48 8.49 22.81
C ARG A 5 9.36 7.61 21.56
N TYR A 6 9.87 6.36 21.62
CA TYR A 6 9.79 5.42 20.51
C TYR A 6 8.63 4.43 20.65
N GLN A 7 8.14 4.20 21.87
CA GLN A 7 6.98 3.32 22.12
C GLN A 7 5.72 3.80 21.41
N SER A 8 5.56 5.13 21.24
CA SER A 8 4.46 5.74 20.49
C SER A 8 4.45 5.40 18.99
N PHE A 9 5.59 5.03 18.39
CA PHE A 9 5.61 4.56 16.99
C PHE A 9 5.09 3.12 16.83
N PHE A 10 5.09 2.35 17.91
CA PHE A 10 4.67 0.95 17.94
C PHE A 10 3.27 0.76 18.53
N ASN A 11 2.61 1.83 18.99
CA ASN A 11 1.20 1.82 19.35
C ASN A 11 0.34 1.79 18.08
N ALA A 12 -0.56 0.79 17.99
CA ALA A 12 -1.41 0.55 16.83
C ALA A 12 -2.29 1.75 16.44
N ASP A 13 -2.62 2.62 17.40
CA ASP A 13 -3.46 3.80 17.18
C ASP A 13 -2.74 4.94 16.42
N TRP A 14 -1.40 4.91 16.31
CA TRP A 14 -0.60 5.97 15.67
C TRP A 14 0.47 5.40 14.72
N THR A 15 0.19 4.28 14.05
CA THR A 15 1.10 3.79 13.01
C THR A 15 1.07 4.75 11.82
N PRO A 16 2.18 5.41 11.46
CA PRO A 16 2.21 6.30 10.32
C PRO A 16 1.92 5.52 9.04
N ILE A 17 1.18 6.12 8.12
CA ILE A 17 0.74 5.52 6.84
C ILE A 17 1.87 4.77 6.10
N PRO A 18 3.12 5.27 6.01
CA PRO A 18 4.22 4.50 5.43
C PRO A 18 4.40 3.11 6.05
N ILE A 19 4.41 3.02 7.39
CA ILE A 19 4.58 1.75 8.11
C ILE A 19 3.34 0.87 7.92
N LYS A 20 2.17 1.49 7.88
CA LYS A 20 0.88 0.81 7.71
C LYS A 20 0.77 0.14 6.34
N VAL A 21 1.13 0.85 5.27
CA VAL A 21 1.16 0.34 3.90
C VAL A 21 2.16 -0.81 3.79
N LEU A 22 3.38 -0.65 4.32
CA LEU A 22 4.42 -1.70 4.27
C LEU A 22 4.04 -2.96 5.04
N ARG A 23 3.21 -2.84 6.09
CA ARG A 23 2.69 -3.95 6.88
C ARG A 23 1.36 -4.51 6.34
N SER A 24 0.82 -3.94 5.27
CA SER A 24 -0.42 -4.44 4.67
C SER A 24 -0.22 -5.85 4.12
N ARG A 25 -1.34 -6.55 3.89
CA ARG A 25 -1.31 -7.94 3.41
C ARG A 25 -0.59 -8.08 2.07
N ASN A 26 -0.74 -7.09 1.18
CA ASN A 26 -0.04 -7.05 -0.10
C ASN A 26 0.44 -5.62 -0.41
N PRO A 27 1.58 -5.19 0.16
CA PRO A 27 2.06 -3.82 0.03
C PRO A 27 2.45 -3.48 -1.42
N ALA A 28 2.90 -4.49 -2.15
CA ALA A 28 3.26 -4.41 -3.55
C ALA A 28 2.08 -3.99 -4.41
N LEU A 29 0.95 -4.69 -4.26
CA LEU A 29 -0.30 -4.40 -4.97
C LEU A 29 -0.78 -2.98 -4.67
N VAL A 30 -0.82 -2.58 -3.39
CA VAL A 30 -1.27 -1.24 -2.97
C VAL A 30 -0.41 -0.15 -3.61
N LEU A 31 0.91 -0.27 -3.49
CA LEU A 31 1.83 0.75 -3.98
C LEU A 31 1.83 0.85 -5.51
N CYS A 32 1.88 -0.29 -6.21
CA CYS A 32 1.89 -0.32 -7.67
C CYS A 32 0.58 0.24 -8.24
N PHE A 33 -0.55 -0.26 -7.77
CA PHE A 33 -1.83 0.17 -8.28
C PHE A 33 -2.10 1.65 -8.01
N LEU A 34 -1.85 2.14 -6.79
CA LEU A 34 -2.11 3.55 -6.47
C LEU A 34 -1.16 4.50 -7.20
N GLN A 35 0.09 4.10 -7.42
CA GLN A 35 1.02 4.84 -8.27
C GLN A 35 0.52 4.90 -9.72
N GLU A 36 0.02 3.79 -10.24
CA GLU A 36 -0.48 3.72 -11.62
C GLU A 36 -1.75 4.53 -11.80
N ALA A 37 -2.75 4.30 -10.94
CA ALA A 37 -4.06 4.92 -11.02
C ALA A 37 -4.02 6.46 -10.87
N PHE A 38 -3.17 6.98 -9.98
CA PHE A 38 -3.15 8.42 -9.67
C PHE A 38 -1.96 9.17 -10.31
N LYS A 39 -0.86 8.50 -10.71
CA LYS A 39 0.41 9.16 -11.06
C LYS A 39 1.11 8.70 -12.35
N ALA A 40 0.68 7.65 -13.07
CA ALA A 40 1.48 7.08 -14.18
C ALA A 40 1.57 7.93 -15.47
N ASP A 41 0.55 8.70 -15.83
CA ASP A 41 0.50 9.43 -17.11
C ASP A 41 0.28 10.93 -16.91
N ASN A 42 -0.84 11.28 -16.27
CA ASN A 42 -1.13 12.61 -15.77
C ASN A 42 -1.66 12.48 -14.35
N TYR A 43 -1.20 13.37 -13.47
CA TYR A 43 -1.68 13.39 -12.09
C TYR A 43 -3.19 13.58 -12.08
N SER A 44 -3.90 12.58 -11.57
CA SER A 44 -5.35 12.60 -11.42
C SER A 44 -5.63 12.83 -9.93
N PRO A 45 -6.03 14.04 -9.50
CA PRO A 45 -6.20 14.32 -8.07
C PRO A 45 -7.33 13.51 -7.43
N ALA A 46 -8.31 13.09 -8.24
CA ALA A 46 -9.42 12.27 -7.81
C ALA A 46 -9.94 11.38 -8.93
N LEU A 47 -10.49 10.22 -8.57
CA LEU A 47 -11.11 9.25 -9.48
C LEU A 47 -12.51 8.90 -8.98
N THR A 48 -13.46 8.69 -9.90
CA THR A 48 -14.78 8.17 -9.53
C THR A 48 -14.67 6.76 -8.97
N ASN A 49 -15.58 6.39 -8.08
CA ASN A 49 -15.62 5.04 -7.51
C ASN A 49 -15.67 3.97 -8.61
N GLU A 50 -16.53 4.16 -9.62
CA GLU A 50 -16.68 3.25 -10.76
C GLU A 50 -15.37 3.06 -11.53
N ARG A 51 -14.67 4.16 -11.83
CA ARG A 51 -13.40 4.11 -12.56
C ARG A 51 -12.31 3.45 -11.73
N LEU A 52 -12.23 3.76 -10.44
CA LEU A 52 -11.22 3.19 -9.56
C LEU A 52 -11.43 1.68 -9.37
N VAL A 53 -12.69 1.24 -9.20
CA VAL A 53 -13.05 -0.19 -9.09
C VAL A 53 -12.70 -0.92 -10.38
N GLY A 54 -13.11 -0.40 -11.55
CA GLY A 54 -12.82 -1.02 -12.84
C GLY A 54 -11.32 -1.16 -13.09
N ASN A 55 -10.56 -0.08 -12.90
CA ASN A 55 -9.10 -0.11 -13.02
C ASN A 55 -8.46 -1.15 -12.09
N LEU A 56 -8.94 -1.26 -10.85
CA LEU A 56 -8.39 -2.23 -9.90
C LEU A 56 -8.79 -3.66 -10.26
N ALA A 57 -10.00 -3.89 -10.77
CA ALA A 57 -10.45 -5.20 -11.22
C ALA A 57 -9.58 -5.70 -12.39
N ASP A 58 -9.35 -4.85 -13.39
CA ASP A 58 -8.46 -5.15 -14.52
C ASP A 58 -7.02 -5.42 -14.04
N PHE A 59 -6.54 -4.59 -13.10
CA PHE A 59 -5.22 -4.77 -12.51
C PHE A 59 -5.09 -6.10 -11.77
N LEU A 60 -6.10 -6.50 -11.00
CA LEU A 60 -6.12 -7.77 -10.26
C LEU A 60 -6.13 -8.98 -11.20
N GLU A 61 -6.84 -8.88 -12.32
CA GLU A 61 -6.87 -9.93 -13.34
C GLU A 61 -5.48 -10.21 -13.91
N ILE A 62 -4.70 -9.15 -14.17
CA ILE A 62 -3.33 -9.24 -14.68
C ILE A 62 -2.33 -9.63 -13.58
N TRP A 63 -2.52 -9.11 -12.37
CA TRP A 63 -1.62 -9.32 -11.23
C TRP A 63 -1.54 -10.80 -10.82
N GLY A 64 -2.62 -11.55 -11.00
CA GLY A 64 -2.71 -12.95 -10.62
C GLY A 64 -2.87 -13.13 -9.11
N ASP A 65 -3.90 -13.87 -8.72
CA ASP A 65 -4.25 -14.15 -7.32
C ASP A 65 -3.24 -15.14 -6.70
N ALA A 66 -2.03 -14.69 -6.40
CA ALA A 66 -0.97 -15.55 -5.87
C ALA A 66 -1.03 -15.74 -4.35
N ASP A 67 -1.91 -15.02 -3.63
CA ASP A 67 -1.78 -14.86 -2.17
C ASP A 67 -3.10 -14.96 -1.36
N ASP A 68 -4.25 -15.19 -2.01
CA ASP A 68 -5.53 -15.37 -1.31
C ASP A 68 -6.13 -16.78 -1.50
N ASP A 69 -5.67 -17.72 -0.67
CA ASP A 69 -6.13 -19.12 -0.63
C ASP A 69 -7.49 -19.30 0.12
N SER A 70 -8.23 -18.20 0.34
CA SER A 70 -9.57 -18.29 0.92
C SER A 70 -10.54 -18.78 -0.15
N LEU A 71 -11.21 -19.91 0.10
CA LEU A 71 -12.31 -20.42 -0.73
C LEU A 71 -13.33 -19.33 -1.09
N ILE A 72 -13.58 -18.38 -0.19
CA ILE A 72 -14.50 -17.26 -0.41
C ILE A 72 -13.91 -16.25 -1.43
N SER A 73 -12.61 -15.97 -1.37
CA SER A 73 -11.95 -15.07 -2.32
C SER A 73 -11.87 -15.68 -3.71
N VAL A 74 -11.62 -16.99 -3.82
CA VAL A 74 -11.59 -17.67 -5.13
C VAL A 74 -12.94 -17.59 -5.85
N MET A 75 -14.06 -17.50 -5.12
CA MET A 75 -15.41 -17.39 -5.69
C MET A 75 -15.86 -15.94 -5.98
N MET A 76 -15.13 -14.93 -5.50
CA MET A 76 -15.46 -13.52 -5.76
C MET A 76 -14.94 -13.08 -7.13
N SER A 77 -15.74 -12.30 -7.84
CA SER A 77 -15.30 -11.60 -9.05
C SER A 77 -14.24 -10.53 -8.73
N TYR A 78 -13.43 -10.14 -9.72
CA TYR A 78 -12.40 -9.11 -9.53
C TYR A 78 -13.01 -7.75 -9.14
N ASP A 79 -14.19 -7.41 -9.63
CA ASP A 79 -14.95 -6.21 -9.23
C ASP A 79 -15.30 -6.21 -7.73
N GLU A 80 -15.77 -7.34 -7.21
CA GLU A 80 -16.10 -7.48 -5.79
C GLU A 80 -14.85 -7.42 -4.91
N LYS A 81 -13.74 -8.03 -5.36
CA LYS A 81 -12.44 -7.94 -4.70
C LYS A 81 -11.93 -6.50 -4.69
N ALA A 82 -11.98 -5.82 -5.83
CA ALA A 82 -11.58 -4.42 -5.98
C ALA A 82 -12.39 -3.50 -5.05
N THR A 83 -13.71 -3.65 -5.05
CA THR A 83 -14.61 -2.88 -4.18
C THR A 83 -14.26 -3.08 -2.70
N LYS A 84 -13.97 -4.32 -2.28
CA LYS A 84 -13.58 -4.62 -0.89
C LYS A 84 -12.23 -3.98 -0.55
N LEU A 85 -11.23 -4.11 -1.43
CA LEU A 85 -9.91 -3.52 -1.23
C LEU A 85 -9.95 -2.01 -1.13
N ILE A 86 -10.71 -1.33 -2.00
CA ILE A 86 -10.87 0.13 -1.95
C ILE A 86 -11.50 0.57 -0.63
N LYS A 87 -12.56 -0.12 -0.17
CA LYS A 87 -13.16 0.14 1.15
C LYS A 87 -12.17 -0.06 2.29
N ASP A 88 -11.36 -1.12 2.22
CA ASP A 88 -10.31 -1.36 3.19
C ASP A 88 -9.26 -0.24 3.14
N TRP A 89 -8.83 0.22 1.96
CA TRP A 89 -7.87 1.31 1.81
C TRP A 89 -8.38 2.67 2.31
N VAL A 90 -9.67 2.94 2.19
CA VAL A 90 -10.30 4.11 2.84
C VAL A 90 -10.24 3.97 4.36
N ARG A 91 -10.62 2.81 4.91
CA ARG A 91 -10.54 2.54 6.36
C ARG A 91 -9.10 2.61 6.87
N GLU A 92 -8.14 2.15 6.06
CA GLU A 92 -6.74 2.17 6.41
C GLU A 92 -6.09 3.57 6.29
N GLY A 93 -6.77 4.55 5.66
CA GLY A 93 -6.30 5.92 5.51
C GLY A 93 -5.36 6.14 4.32
N TYR A 94 -5.39 5.24 3.32
CA TYR A 94 -4.64 5.42 2.08
C TYR A 94 -5.41 6.29 1.08
N LEU A 95 -6.73 6.15 1.10
CA LEU A 95 -7.67 6.89 0.26
C LEU A 95 -8.63 7.71 1.13
N THR A 96 -9.09 8.82 0.57
CA THR A 96 -10.23 9.59 1.08
C THR A 96 -11.39 9.41 0.12
N LEU A 97 -12.58 9.11 0.65
CA LEU A 97 -13.83 9.11 -0.11
C LEU A 97 -14.60 10.40 0.22
N TYR A 98 -15.02 11.13 -0.81
CA TYR A 98 -15.88 12.30 -0.67
C TYR A 98 -16.81 12.44 -1.87
N THR A 99 -17.98 13.03 -1.65
CA THR A 99 -18.96 13.27 -2.72
C THR A 99 -18.80 14.70 -3.24
N ASN A 100 -18.76 14.88 -4.56
CA ASN A 100 -18.65 16.20 -5.18
C ASN A 100 -20.01 16.94 -5.24
N ASP A 101 -20.01 18.17 -5.74
CA ASP A 101 -21.23 18.98 -5.91
C ASP A 101 -22.24 18.39 -6.92
N GLN A 102 -21.80 17.45 -7.76
CA GLN A 102 -22.63 16.74 -8.74
C GLN A 102 -23.26 15.46 -8.16
N GLY A 103 -22.88 15.06 -6.95
CA GLY A 103 -23.34 13.82 -6.30
C GLY A 103 -22.50 12.59 -6.63
N ASP A 104 -21.35 12.74 -7.29
CA ASP A 104 -20.45 11.62 -7.61
C ASP A 104 -19.51 11.33 -6.43
N ASP A 105 -19.37 10.04 -6.11
CA ASP A 105 -18.41 9.55 -5.13
C ASP A 105 -17.00 9.49 -5.75
N LEU A 106 -16.10 10.29 -5.19
CA LEU A 106 -14.73 10.45 -5.62
C LEU A 106 -13.75 9.94 -4.55
N HIS A 107 -12.68 9.32 -5.04
CA HIS A 107 -11.55 8.87 -4.23
C HIS A 107 -10.32 9.69 -4.55
N SER A 108 -9.60 10.15 -3.52
CA SER A 108 -8.30 10.79 -3.64
C SER A 108 -7.28 10.16 -2.70
N LEU A 109 -5.98 10.32 -3.01
CA LEU A 109 -4.92 9.92 -2.09
C LEU A 109 -4.93 10.81 -0.86
N THR A 110 -4.67 10.24 0.33
CA THR A 110 -4.37 11.05 1.50
C THR A 110 -3.01 11.75 1.34
N PRO A 111 -2.77 12.91 1.99
CA PRO A 111 -1.49 13.62 1.90
C PRO A 111 -0.28 12.75 2.30
N ASP A 112 -0.48 11.87 3.28
CA ASP A 112 0.53 10.92 3.72
C ASP A 112 0.83 9.89 2.63
N MET A 113 -0.20 9.36 1.97
CA MET A 113 -0.04 8.41 0.87
C MET A 113 0.62 9.06 -0.35
N GLU A 114 0.31 10.32 -0.65
CA GLU A 114 1.00 11.07 -1.71
C GLU A 114 2.51 11.17 -1.46
N THR A 115 2.88 11.42 -0.20
CA THR A 115 4.28 11.50 0.25
C THR A 115 4.97 10.14 0.14
N VAL A 116 4.32 9.06 0.58
CA VAL A 116 4.82 7.68 0.44
C VAL A 116 5.08 7.35 -1.02
N LEU A 117 4.11 7.58 -1.89
CA LEU A 117 4.22 7.29 -3.32
C LEU A 117 5.32 8.14 -3.98
N GLY A 118 5.44 9.41 -3.61
CA GLY A 118 6.53 10.28 -4.07
C GLY A 118 7.91 9.77 -3.67
N TRP A 119 8.04 9.29 -2.43
CA TRP A 119 9.28 8.67 -1.95
C TRP A 119 9.60 7.36 -2.68
N VAL A 120 8.62 6.47 -2.85
CA VAL A 120 8.78 5.21 -3.60
C VAL A 120 9.21 5.49 -5.05
N ALA A 121 8.55 6.43 -5.73
CA ALA A 121 8.91 6.84 -7.08
C ALA A 121 10.34 7.40 -7.16
N SER A 122 10.76 8.20 -6.18
CA SER A 122 12.14 8.71 -6.09
C SER A 122 13.17 7.58 -5.95
N LEU A 123 12.87 6.54 -5.18
CA LEU A 123 13.74 5.35 -5.07
C LEU A 123 13.86 4.60 -6.40
N MET A 124 12.76 4.53 -7.18
CA MET A 124 12.77 3.91 -8.50
C MET A 124 13.60 4.72 -9.51
N GLN A 125 13.47 6.05 -9.49
CA GLN A 125 14.19 6.96 -10.41
C GLN A 125 15.68 7.08 -10.08
N LYS A 126 16.08 7.11 -8.80
CA LYS A 126 17.47 7.32 -8.38
C LYS A 126 18.41 6.16 -8.76
N ARG A 127 17.88 5.02 -9.20
CA ARG A 127 18.67 3.86 -9.62
C ARG A 127 18.55 3.53 -11.11
N SER A 128 18.22 4.44 -12.01
CA SER A 128 18.17 4.19 -13.47
C SER A 128 19.54 3.88 -14.13
N PHE A 129 20.22 2.79 -13.72
CA PHE A 129 21.42 2.26 -14.39
C PHE A 129 21.55 0.72 -14.47
N VAL A 130 20.54 -0.11 -14.17
CA VAL A 130 20.67 -1.58 -14.37
C VAL A 130 19.33 -2.13 -14.87
N GLY A 131 19.37 -3.00 -15.88
CA GLY A 131 18.21 -3.52 -16.59
C GLY A 131 17.19 -4.34 -15.78
N THR A 132 16.20 -4.85 -16.49
CA THR A 132 14.79 -4.48 -16.33
C THR A 132 13.89 -5.50 -15.62
N GLU A 133 14.40 -6.44 -14.83
CA GLU A 133 13.48 -7.45 -14.23
C GLU A 133 13.71 -7.77 -12.74
N SER A 134 14.86 -7.40 -12.17
CA SER A 134 15.24 -7.88 -10.83
C SER A 134 14.86 -6.92 -9.68
N ARG A 135 14.36 -5.73 -9.98
CA ARG A 135 14.42 -4.58 -9.06
C ARG A 135 13.26 -4.43 -8.07
N PHE A 136 12.06 -4.86 -8.46
CA PHE A 136 10.90 -4.77 -7.58
C PHE A 136 11.03 -5.78 -6.42
N LEU A 137 11.42 -7.02 -6.74
CA LEU A 137 11.76 -8.06 -5.77
C LEU A 137 12.84 -7.58 -4.80
N ASP A 138 13.85 -6.88 -5.30
CA ASP A 138 14.97 -6.36 -4.50
C ASP A 138 14.53 -5.24 -3.53
N ILE A 139 13.55 -4.41 -3.91
CA ILE A 139 12.95 -3.39 -3.03
C ILE A 139 11.99 -4.03 -2.03
N VAL A 140 11.12 -4.94 -2.46
CA VAL A 140 10.23 -5.69 -1.56
C VAL A 140 11.04 -6.49 -0.54
N GLN A 141 12.16 -7.08 -0.94
CA GLN A 141 13.09 -7.78 -0.05
C GLN A 141 13.76 -6.82 0.94
N LYS A 142 14.18 -5.63 0.50
CA LYS A 142 14.73 -4.60 1.41
C LYS A 142 13.68 -3.98 2.33
N LEU A 143 12.44 -3.84 1.88
CA LEU A 143 11.31 -3.43 2.72
C LEU A 143 11.01 -4.49 3.77
N ARG A 144 11.12 -5.78 3.41
CA ARG A 144 11.02 -6.91 4.35
C ARG A 144 12.15 -6.92 5.38
N GLU A 145 13.38 -6.55 5.00
CA GLU A 145 14.52 -6.40 5.91
C GLU A 145 14.39 -5.21 6.89
N LEU A 146 13.64 -4.17 6.51
CA LEU A 146 13.34 -3.01 7.35
C LEU A 146 12.20 -3.24 8.36
N VAL A 147 11.47 -4.36 8.25
CA VAL A 147 10.60 -4.85 9.32
C VAL A 147 11.48 -5.69 10.23
N PRO A 148 11.95 -5.16 11.39
CA PRO A 148 12.72 -5.98 12.31
C PRO A 148 11.86 -7.19 12.69
N ASN A 149 12.43 -8.39 12.56
CA ASN A 149 11.95 -9.54 13.32
C ASN A 149 11.93 -9.10 14.78
N THR A 150 10.76 -8.76 15.33
CA THR A 150 10.58 -8.41 16.74
C THR A 150 10.66 -9.65 17.63
N ALA A 151 11.56 -10.56 17.31
CA ALA A 151 11.78 -11.82 18.01
C ALA A 151 13.27 -12.19 17.98
N ASP A 152 14.14 -11.28 18.44
CA ASP A 152 15.32 -11.69 19.18
C ASP A 152 15.85 -10.50 19.99
N CYS A 153 15.38 -10.39 21.23
CA CYS A 153 16.11 -9.66 22.27
C CYS A 153 16.94 -10.70 23.01
N PRO A 154 18.27 -10.81 22.79
CA PRO A 154 19.09 -11.65 23.64
C PRO A 154 19.03 -11.08 25.05
N ALA A 155 18.42 -11.83 25.95
CA ALA A 155 18.38 -11.53 27.37
C ALA A 155 19.83 -11.40 27.85
N HIS A 156 20.18 -10.19 28.27
CA HIS A 156 21.44 -9.86 28.88
C HIS A 156 21.56 -10.68 30.18
N GLN A 157 22.33 -11.77 30.16
CA GLN A 157 22.74 -12.46 31.37
C GLN A 157 23.68 -11.54 32.15
N VAL A 158 23.17 -11.08 33.30
CA VAL A 158 23.95 -10.43 34.34
C VAL A 158 24.83 -11.48 35.03
N HIS A 159 26.10 -11.16 35.21
CA HIS A 159 26.93 -11.74 36.26
C HIS A 159 27.74 -10.64 36.93
#